data_AF-A0A4P8ITT4-F1
#
_entry.id   AF-A0A4P8ITT4-F1
#
_cell.length_a   1.000
_cell.length_b   1.000
_cell.length_c   1.000
_cell.angle_alpha   90.00
_cell.angle_beta   90.00
_cell.angle_gamma   90.00
#
_symmetry.space_group_name_H-M   'P 1'
#
loop_
_entity.id
_entity.type
_entity.pdbx_description
1 polymer ?
#
loop_
_entity_poly.entity_id
_entity_poly.type
_entity_poly.pdbx_seq_one_letter_code
_entity_poly.pdbx_strand_id
1 'polypeptide(L)'
;MSTRYFILGERRRMVEVFDPEAWSQWMADNDTVLRLTEFESLGISVLTRFEGTATSDGSKSPFSTSIIEGREQSVAVPSGTYSEALRQHDRMVDRVLAAARTRSRS
;
A
#
# COMPACT_ATOMS: atom_id res chain seq x y z
N MET A 1 -5.06 22.36 -7.19
CA MET A 1 -5.37 20.91 -7.16
C MET A 1 -5.90 20.58 -5.78
N SER A 2 -7.03 19.86 -5.67
CA SER A 2 -7.62 19.54 -4.37
C SER A 2 -7.17 18.16 -3.91
N THR A 3 -6.58 18.08 -2.72
CA THR A 3 -6.26 16.82 -2.06
C THR A 3 -7.42 16.46 -1.14
N ARG A 4 -7.87 15.21 -1.21
CA ARG A 4 -8.85 14.64 -0.27
C ARG A 4 -8.13 13.83 0.77
N TYR A 5 -8.60 13.92 2.01
CA TYR A 5 -8.03 13.23 3.15
C TYR A 5 -8.97 12.14 3.61
N PHE A 6 -8.40 10.99 3.98
CA PHE A 6 -9.13 9.82 4.38
C PHE A 6 -8.53 9.19 5.62
N ILE A 7 -9.38 8.61 6.45
CA ILE A 7 -9.01 7.72 7.56
C ILE A 7 -9.61 6.33 7.33
N LEU A 8 -9.11 5.33 8.05
CA LEU A 8 -9.74 4.00 8.09
C LEU A 8 -10.66 3.91 9.31
N GLY A 9 -11.96 3.87 9.04
CA GLY A 9 -12.96 3.52 10.02
C GLY A 9 -13.04 2.01 10.28
N GLU A 10 -14.09 1.60 10.99
CA GLU A 10 -14.35 0.20 11.28
C GLU A 10 -14.35 -0.67 10.02
N ARG A 11 -13.87 -1.91 10.17
CA ARG A 11 -13.77 -2.89 9.08
C ARG A 11 -12.97 -2.38 7.87
N ARG A 12 -11.99 -1.49 8.10
CA ARG A 12 -11.11 -0.89 7.08
C ARG A 12 -11.90 -0.12 6.01
N ARG A 13 -13.05 0.45 6.37
CA ARG A 13 -13.79 1.34 5.48
C ARG A 13 -13.10 2.70 5.40
N MET A 14 -12.88 3.18 4.19
CA MET A 14 -12.32 4.50 3.95
C MET A 14 -13.38 5.58 4.22
N VAL A 15 -13.04 6.56 5.06
CA VAL A 15 -13.91 7.68 5.43
C VAL A 15 -13.22 8.99 5.06
N GLU A 16 -13.87 9.83 4.26
CA GLU A 16 -13.35 11.16 3.90
C GLU A 16 -13.48 12.11 5.10
N VAL A 17 -12.42 12.88 5.36
CA VAL A 17 -12.36 13.89 6.41
C VAL A 17 -11.91 15.22 5.83
N PHE A 18 -12.40 16.32 6.40
CA PHE A 18 -12.17 17.67 5.89
C PHE A 18 -11.24 18.51 6.78
N ASP A 19 -10.81 17.95 7.93
CA ASP A 19 -9.87 18.57 8.85
C ASP A 19 -8.48 17.93 8.66
N PRO A 20 -7.51 18.65 8.06
CA PRO A 20 -6.16 18.13 7.83
C PRO A 20 -5.36 17.88 9.11
N GLU A 21 -5.62 18.62 10.20
CA GLU A 21 -4.90 18.47 11.46
C GLU A 21 -5.36 17.20 12.18
N ALA A 22 -6.68 17.01 12.30
CA ALA A 22 -7.25 15.77 12.81
C ALA A 22 -6.85 14.55 11.97
N TRP A 23 -6.81 14.70 10.64
CA TRP A 23 -6.30 13.66 9.74
C TRP A 23 -4.83 13.33 10.01
N SER A 24 -3.98 14.35 10.13
CA SER A 24 -2.54 14.17 10.38
C SER A 24 -2.29 13.45 11.71
N GLN A 25 -3.00 13.85 12.77
CA GLN A 25 -2.92 13.18 14.07
C GLN A 25 -3.37 11.72 13.97
N TRP A 26 -4.48 11.45 13.28
CA TRP A 26 -4.96 10.08 13.07
C TRP A 26 -3.92 9.22 12.34
N MET A 27 -3.30 9.76 11.27
CA MET A 27 -2.25 9.04 10.52
C MET A 27 -1.01 8.75 11.36
N ALA A 28 -0.66 9.63 12.31
CA ALA A 28 0.46 9.41 13.22
C ALA A 28 0.15 8.36 14.29
N ASP A 29 -1.09 8.32 14.78
CA ASP A 29 -1.51 7.45 15.87
C ASP A 29 -1.89 6.03 15.43
N ASN A 30 -2.08 5.80 14.14
CA ASN A 30 -2.59 4.53 13.61
C ASN A 30 -1.58 3.81 12.72
N ASP A 31 -1.55 2.48 12.83
CA ASP A 31 -0.80 1.65 11.88
C ASP A 31 -1.47 1.67 10.50
N THR A 32 -0.75 2.23 9.54
CA THR A 32 -1.15 2.34 8.14
C THR A 32 -0.73 1.13 7.32
N VAL A 33 0.08 0.22 7.87
CA VAL A 33 0.42 -1.05 7.22
C VAL A 33 -0.79 -1.97 7.26
N LEU A 34 -1.27 -2.33 6.08
CA LEU A 34 -2.44 -3.17 5.93
C LEU A 34 -2.08 -4.63 5.77
N ARG A 35 -0.97 -4.89 5.06
CA ARG A 35 -0.44 -6.23 4.84
C ARG A 35 1.04 -6.15 4.49
N LEU A 36 1.82 -7.03 5.09
CA LEU A 36 3.24 -7.25 4.80
C LEU A 36 3.44 -8.74 4.56
N THR A 37 4.05 -9.10 3.44
CA THR A 37 4.48 -10.47 3.15
C THR A 37 5.98 -10.46 2.93
N GLU A 38 6.71 -11.21 3.75
CA GLU A 38 8.18 -11.27 3.72
C GLU A 38 8.66 -12.55 3.02
N PHE A 39 9.70 -12.41 2.19
CA PHE A 39 10.40 -13.49 1.52
C PHE A 39 11.85 -13.49 2.00
N GLU A 40 12.09 -14.01 3.21
CA GLU A 40 13.39 -13.93 3.90
C GLU A 40 14.56 -14.40 3.04
N SER A 41 14.40 -15.53 2.32
CA SER A 41 15.45 -16.10 1.47
C SER A 41 15.81 -15.22 0.26
N LEU A 42 14.96 -14.25 -0.08
CA LEU A 42 15.17 -13.30 -1.17
C LEU A 42 15.56 -11.91 -0.66
N GLY A 43 15.40 -11.63 0.64
CA GLY A 43 15.53 -10.27 1.19
C GLY A 43 14.48 -9.30 0.65
N ILE A 44 13.33 -9.83 0.20
CA ILE A 44 12.24 -9.07 -0.44
C ILE A 44 11.02 -9.07 0.49
N SER A 45 10.28 -7.96 0.53
CA SER A 45 8.95 -7.89 1.14
C SER A 45 7.95 -7.22 0.21
N VAL A 46 6.68 -7.63 0.26
CA VAL A 46 5.57 -6.93 -0.39
C VAL A 46 4.79 -6.21 0.70
N LEU A 47 4.71 -4.88 0.61
CA LEU A 47 4.04 -4.01 1.57
C LEU A 47 2.82 -3.36 0.91
N THR A 48 1.67 -3.46 1.57
CA THR A 48 0.48 -2.66 1.26
C THR A 48 0.20 -1.70 2.40
N ARG A 49 0.07 -0.40 2.08
CA ARG A 49 -0.13 0.67 3.05
C ARG A 49 -1.32 1.55 2.67
N PHE A 50 -1.95 2.12 3.68
CA PHE A 50 -2.88 3.23 3.55
C PHE A 50 -2.14 4.57 3.58
N GLU A 51 -2.24 5.34 2.49
CA GLU A 51 -1.60 6.65 2.33
C GLU A 51 -2.49 7.81 2.81
N GLY A 52 -3.80 7.55 3.00
CA GLY A 52 -4.73 8.53 3.56
C GLY A 52 -5.03 9.74 2.67
N THR A 53 -4.49 9.81 1.45
CA THR A 53 -4.74 10.92 0.52
C THR A 53 -5.09 10.46 -0.88
N ALA A 54 -5.95 11.21 -1.56
CA ALA A 54 -6.18 11.05 -2.98
C ALA A 54 -6.27 12.41 -3.66
N THR A 55 -5.89 12.49 -4.92
CA THR A 55 -6.07 13.70 -5.74
C THR A 55 -7.15 13.48 -6.78
N SER A 56 -7.87 14.55 -7.13
CA SER A 56 -8.95 14.47 -8.12
C SER A 56 -8.50 14.06 -9.52
N ASP A 57 -7.21 14.16 -9.82
CA ASP A 57 -6.61 13.74 -11.10
C ASP A 57 -6.10 12.28 -11.08
N GLY A 58 -6.24 11.57 -9.96
CA GLY A 58 -5.79 10.19 -9.79
C GLY A 58 -4.28 10.03 -9.63
N SER A 59 -3.50 11.11 -9.58
CA SER A 59 -2.04 11.03 -9.38
C SER A 59 -1.65 10.49 -8.00
N LYS A 60 -2.53 10.66 -6.99
CA LYS A 60 -2.43 10.02 -5.69
C LYS A 60 -3.66 9.17 -5.43
N SER A 61 -3.43 8.03 -4.80
CA SER A 61 -4.46 7.11 -4.35
C SER A 61 -4.30 6.81 -2.87
N PRO A 62 -5.41 6.51 -2.17
CA PRO A 62 -5.42 6.33 -0.72
C PRO A 62 -4.75 5.06 -0.26
N PHE A 63 -4.45 4.12 -1.18
CA PHE A 63 -3.72 2.90 -0.90
C PHE A 63 -2.55 2.75 -1.87
N SER A 64 -1.48 2.13 -1.39
CA SER A 64 -0.30 1.80 -2.18
C SER A 64 0.14 0.36 -1.91
N THR A 65 0.70 -0.30 -2.91
CA THR A 65 1.43 -1.56 -2.72
C THR A 65 2.79 -1.47 -3.39
N SER A 66 3.84 -1.85 -2.69
CA SER A 66 5.23 -1.79 -3.16
C SER A 66 5.99 -3.05 -2.80
N ILE A 67 7.02 -3.36 -3.58
CA ILE A 67 8.04 -4.34 -3.22
C ILE A 67 9.19 -3.57 -2.53
N ILE A 68 9.69 -4.13 -1.44
CA ILE A 68 10.83 -3.61 -0.68
C ILE A 68 11.95 -4.65 -0.78
N GLU A 69 13.12 -4.25 -1.26
CA GLU A 69 14.32 -5.09 -1.31
C GLU A 69 15.42 -4.42 -0.47
N GLY A 70 15.65 -4.93 0.75
CA GLY A 70 16.54 -4.28 1.72
C GLY A 70 16.07 -2.86 2.09
N ARG A 71 16.80 -1.82 1.65
CA ARG A 71 16.45 -0.41 1.85
C ARG A 71 15.78 0.24 0.63
N GLU A 72 15.71 -0.47 -0.49
CA GLU A 72 15.12 0.04 -1.72
C GLU A 72 13.63 -0.30 -1.76
N GLN A 73 12.82 0.70 -2.11
CA GLN A 73 11.39 0.52 -2.37
C GLN A 73 11.15 0.68 -3.87
N SER A 74 10.51 -0.31 -4.48
CA SER A 74 10.04 -0.20 -5.87
C SER A 74 8.99 0.91 -5.98
N VAL A 75 8.72 1.35 -7.22
CA VAL A 75 7.58 2.24 -7.49
C VAL A 75 6.30 1.62 -6.89
N ALA A 76 5.66 2.37 -5.99
CA ALA A 76 4.43 1.95 -5.35
C ALA A 76 3.29 2.00 -6.36
N VAL A 77 2.48 0.94 -6.43
CA VAL A 77 1.33 0.91 -7.32
C VAL A 77 0.09 1.41 -6.57
N PRO A 78 -0.56 2.48 -7.06
CA PRO A 78 -1.72 3.07 -6.41
C PRO A 78 -2.97 2.19 -6.52
N SER A 79 -3.84 2.25 -5.51
CA SER A 79 -5.15 1.60 -5.51
C SER A 79 -6.21 2.49 -4.85
N GLY A 80 -7.41 2.55 -5.43
CA GLY A 80 -8.49 3.43 -4.98
C GLY A 80 -9.30 2.87 -3.81
N THR A 81 -9.24 1.56 -3.58
CA THR A 81 -10.01 0.87 -2.54
C THR A 81 -9.18 -0.16 -1.79
N TYR A 82 -9.59 -0.46 -0.56
CA TYR A 82 -8.95 -1.50 0.27
C TYR A 82 -8.91 -2.86 -0.46
N SER A 83 -10.02 -3.30 -1.03
CA SER A 83 -10.11 -4.58 -1.75
C SER A 83 -9.23 -4.62 -3.00
N GLU A 84 -9.07 -3.50 -3.68
CA GLU A 84 -8.16 -3.40 -4.83
C GLU A 84 -6.70 -3.50 -4.38
N ALA A 85 -6.33 -2.81 -3.30
CA ALA A 85 -5.00 -2.86 -2.73
C ALA A 85 -4.62 -4.29 -2.29
N LEU A 86 -5.56 -5.06 -1.72
CA LEU A 86 -5.31 -6.46 -1.37
C LEU A 86 -5.13 -7.36 -2.59
N ARG A 87 -5.94 -7.20 -3.65
CA ARG A 87 -5.73 -7.95 -4.90
C ARG A 87 -4.40 -7.61 -5.54
N GLN A 88 -3.99 -6.34 -5.46
CA GLN A 88 -2.71 -5.88 -5.94
C GLN A 88 -1.56 -6.51 -5.15
N HIS A 89 -1.69 -6.61 -3.83
CA HIS A 89 -0.76 -7.33 -2.96
C HIS A 89 -0.57 -8.79 -3.42
N ASP A 90 -1.67 -9.53 -3.58
CA ASP A 90 -1.60 -10.94 -3.98
C ASP A 90 -0.93 -11.10 -5.35
N ARG A 91 -1.26 -10.24 -6.32
CA ARG A 91 -0.59 -10.22 -7.64
C ARG A 91 0.91 -9.96 -7.55
N MET A 92 1.35 -9.07 -6.64
CA MET A 92 2.77 -8.80 -6.45
C MET A 92 3.49 -9.98 -5.78
N VAL A 93 2.87 -10.60 -4.78
CA VAL A 93 3.36 -11.84 -4.14
C VAL A 93 3.53 -12.94 -5.19
N ASP A 94 2.54 -13.17 -6.04
CA ASP A 94 2.60 -14.16 -7.11
C ASP A 94 3.73 -13.87 -8.10
N ARG A 95 3.94 -12.59 -8.43
CA ARG A 95 5.03 -12.16 -9.31
C ARG A 95 6.41 -12.43 -8.70
N VAL A 96 6.59 -12.17 -7.41
CA VAL A 96 7.85 -12.45 -6.69
C VAL A 96 8.11 -13.96 -6.67
N LEU A 97 7.10 -14.77 -6.34
CA LEU A 97 7.21 -16.23 -6.34
C LEU A 97 7.53 -16.80 -7.73
N ALA A 98 6.89 -16.28 -8.77
CA ALA A 98 7.17 -16.68 -10.16
C ALA A 98 8.62 -16.33 -10.55
N ALA A 99 9.10 -15.14 -10.22
CA ALA A 99 10.47 -14.73 -10.50
C ALA A 99 11.51 -15.60 -9.76
N ALA A 100 11.26 -15.95 -8.50
CA ALA A 100 12.13 -16.82 -7.71
C ALA A 100 12.28 -18.21 -8.34
N ARG A 101 11.17 -18.82 -8.78
CA ARG A 101 11.18 -20.14 -9.44
C ARG A 101 11.98 -20.14 -10.74
N THR A 102 11.92 -19.06 -11.52
CA THR A 102 12.70 -18.93 -12.75
C THR A 102 14.20 -18.86 -12.45
N ARG A 103 14.60 -18.11 -11.42
CA ARG A 103 16.01 -18.00 -11.00
C ARG A 103 16.60 -19.32 -10.50
N SER A 104 15.80 -20.16 -9.85
CA SER A 104 16.26 -21.47 -9.37
C SER A 104 16.43 -22.54 -10.46
N ARG A 105 15.98 -22.28 -11.69
CA ARG A 105 16.08 -23.21 -12.83
C ARG A 105 17.20 -22.85 -13.82
N SER A 106 17.87 -21.72 -13.60
CA SER A 106 18.99 -21.20 -14.39
C SER A 106 20.32 -21.55 -13.73
#